data_AF-A0A2V9IGH4-F1
#
_entry.id   AF-A0A2V9IGH4-F1
#
_cell.length_a   1.000
_cell.length_b   1.000
_cell.length_c   1.000
_cell.angle_alpha   90.00
_cell.angle_beta   90.00
_cell.angle_gamma   90.00
#
_symmetry.space_group_name_H-M   'P 1'
#
loop_
_entity.id
_entity.type
_entity.pdbx_description
1 polymer ?
#
loop_
_entity_poly.entity_id
_entity_poly.type
_entity_poly.pdbx_seq_one_letter_code
_entity_poly.pdbx_strand_id
1 'polypeptide(L)'
;STLRGNIGSELGAALRASPGSPLLYVPAYPQMGSTVKGARLYVRGVPVAETGFASDTLNPIAESNILAVLSEQCRSPMFSVSVSELQALSPGAIYVCDGETDADVDAAARAFAGSNQLRLAAGPAAFAGAIATRVDLPRRRRAAFPRVAKALIVNGSLHETSLSQVRRAEACGFETVEPVWEDAPGWRILKVPAAGQESPLQRAKRAGELVRQILRETDFDALVVFGGDTAFGILDALGKPWILPIGEVLPGVPLAMLNLGTTRPMYLLTKAGGFGPVDVLEKLRRSLDKENGLGDQFLENDQ
;
A
#
# COMPACT_ATOMS: atom_id res chain seq x y z
N SER A 1 0.82 8.65 1.81
CA SER A 1 1.63 9.14 0.69
C SER A 1 0.84 9.94 -0.35
N THR A 2 -0.48 9.79 -0.49
CA THR A 2 -1.26 10.59 -1.48
C THR A 2 -2.42 11.38 -0.88
N LEU A 3 -2.53 11.55 0.45
CA LEU A 3 -3.60 12.31 1.12
C LEU A 3 -5.07 11.86 0.88
N ARG A 4 -5.32 10.62 0.45
CA ARG A 4 -6.70 10.10 0.30
C ARG A 4 -7.30 9.69 1.65
N GLY A 5 -8.61 9.85 1.78
CA GLY A 5 -9.40 9.36 2.91
C GLY A 5 -9.62 10.38 4.03
N ASN A 6 -9.89 9.87 5.23
CA ASN A 6 -10.32 10.66 6.39
C ASN A 6 -9.16 10.99 7.35
N ILE A 7 -8.01 11.36 6.79
CA ILE A 7 -6.74 11.48 7.53
C ILE A 7 -6.89 12.47 8.70
N GLY A 8 -7.50 13.63 8.49
CA GLY A 8 -7.65 14.63 9.56
C GLY A 8 -8.52 14.09 10.71
N SER A 9 -9.63 13.44 10.39
CA SER A 9 -10.51 12.81 11.38
C SER A 9 -9.78 11.74 12.20
N GLU A 10 -9.03 10.87 11.54
CA GLU A 10 -8.29 9.77 12.15
C GLU A 10 -7.15 10.27 13.05
N LEU A 11 -6.31 11.19 12.55
CA LEU A 11 -5.23 11.79 13.34
C LEU A 11 -5.76 12.58 14.53
N GLY A 12 -6.84 13.35 14.34
CA GLY A 12 -7.49 14.08 15.41
C GLY A 12 -8.08 13.16 16.48
N ALA A 13 -8.67 12.03 16.07
CA ALA A 13 -9.17 11.03 17.01
C ALA A 13 -8.04 10.35 17.79
N ALA A 14 -6.95 9.95 17.12
CA ALA A 14 -5.77 9.38 17.76
C ALA A 14 -5.17 10.34 18.79
N LEU A 15 -5.03 11.62 18.44
CA LEU A 15 -4.53 12.66 19.34
C LEU A 15 -5.44 12.83 20.57
N ARG A 16 -6.76 12.86 20.40
CA ARG A 16 -7.72 12.94 21.52
C ARG A 16 -7.67 11.71 22.42
N ALA A 17 -7.42 10.53 21.86
CA ALA A 17 -7.33 9.28 22.59
C ALA A 17 -6.02 9.14 23.39
N SER A 18 -5.00 9.96 23.12
CA SER A 18 -3.75 10.02 23.89
C SER A 18 -3.43 11.44 24.38
N PRO A 19 -4.19 11.97 25.36
CA PRO A 19 -3.93 13.28 25.93
C PRO A 19 -2.48 13.42 26.44
N GLY A 20 -1.88 14.59 26.21
CA GLY A 20 -0.52 14.88 26.68
C GLY A 20 0.62 14.39 25.76
N SER A 21 0.31 13.76 24.62
CA SER A 21 1.31 13.47 23.58
C SER A 21 1.13 14.43 22.39
N PRO A 22 2.23 14.93 21.78
CA PRO A 22 2.21 15.35 20.38
C PRO A 22 2.01 14.14 19.45
N LEU A 23 1.44 14.37 18.27
CA LEU A 23 1.36 13.41 17.18
C LEU A 23 2.30 13.84 16.06
N LEU A 24 3.25 12.98 15.69
CA LEU A 24 4.12 13.19 14.54
C LEU A 24 3.53 12.51 13.30
N TYR A 25 3.26 13.29 12.26
CA TYR A 25 2.82 12.80 10.95
C TYR A 25 3.92 13.02 9.92
N VAL A 26 4.49 11.95 9.39
CA VAL A 26 5.51 11.97 8.32
C VAL A 26 4.87 11.42 7.04
N PRO A 27 4.41 12.27 6.09
CA PRO A 27 3.61 11.82 4.95
C PRO A 27 4.46 11.29 3.77
N ALA A 28 5.74 11.64 3.75
CA ALA A 28 6.68 11.37 2.68
C ALA A 28 6.91 9.87 2.46
N TYR A 29 7.08 9.48 1.19
CA TYR A 29 7.52 8.15 0.78
C TYR A 29 8.44 8.28 -0.45
N PRO A 30 9.69 8.74 -0.26
CA PRO A 30 10.58 9.16 -1.35
C PRO A 30 10.90 8.02 -2.33
N GLN A 31 11.15 6.80 -1.85
CA GLN A 31 11.29 5.62 -2.71
C GLN A 31 10.11 5.39 -3.67
N MET A 32 8.90 5.83 -3.29
CA MET A 32 7.69 5.74 -4.13
C MET A 32 7.39 7.06 -4.87
N GLY A 33 8.30 8.02 -4.79
CA GLY A 33 8.23 9.33 -5.43
C GLY A 33 7.42 10.39 -4.67
N SER A 34 6.96 10.11 -3.44
CA SER A 34 6.20 11.09 -2.65
C SER A 34 7.13 11.90 -1.73
N THR A 35 7.15 13.21 -1.87
CA THR A 35 7.96 14.12 -1.03
C THR A 35 7.11 15.24 -0.44
N VAL A 36 7.56 15.83 0.65
CA VAL A 36 6.84 16.89 1.36
C VAL A 36 7.78 18.06 1.64
N LYS A 37 7.36 19.26 1.23
CA LYS A 37 8.11 20.50 1.42
C LYS A 37 7.17 21.65 1.78
N GLY A 38 7.41 22.31 2.91
CA GLY A 38 6.55 23.36 3.45
C GLY A 38 5.12 22.87 3.64
N ALA A 39 4.94 21.67 4.19
CA ALA A 39 3.67 20.95 4.28
C ALA A 39 2.92 20.76 2.95
N ARG A 40 3.55 20.92 1.79
CA ARG A 40 2.97 20.58 0.48
C ARG A 40 3.44 19.20 0.04
N LEU A 41 2.51 18.33 -0.34
CA LEU A 41 2.81 17.02 -0.89
C LEU A 41 3.04 17.08 -2.40
N TYR A 42 4.13 16.47 -2.84
CA TYR A 42 4.48 16.25 -4.23
C TYR A 42 4.52 14.75 -4.53
N VAL A 43 4.11 14.36 -5.73
CA VAL A 43 4.30 13.02 -6.28
C VAL A 43 5.11 13.15 -7.57
N ARG A 44 6.32 12.58 -7.57
CA ARG A 44 7.31 12.66 -8.65
C ARG A 44 7.59 14.10 -9.08
N GLY A 45 7.71 14.98 -8.09
CA GLY A 45 7.99 16.42 -8.29
C GLY A 45 6.77 17.28 -8.65
N VAL A 46 5.60 16.69 -8.88
CA VAL A 46 4.37 17.43 -9.21
C VAL A 46 3.48 17.55 -7.97
N PRO A 47 2.90 18.72 -7.64
CA PRO A 47 1.95 18.85 -6.53
C PRO A 47 0.81 17.82 -6.65
N VAL A 48 0.44 17.15 -5.55
CA VAL A 48 -0.51 16.01 -5.63
C VAL A 48 -1.85 16.37 -6.27
N ALA A 49 -2.33 17.61 -6.10
CA ALA A 49 -3.57 18.12 -6.70
C ALA A 49 -3.48 18.38 -8.21
N GLU A 50 -2.29 18.29 -8.80
CA GLU A 50 -2.04 18.43 -10.24
C GLU A 50 -1.68 17.08 -10.89
N THR A 51 -1.74 15.99 -10.12
CA THR A 51 -1.45 14.63 -10.59
C THR A 51 -2.74 13.89 -10.97
N GLY A 52 -2.61 12.68 -11.50
CA GLY A 52 -3.74 11.78 -11.72
C GLY A 52 -4.55 11.43 -10.46
N PHE A 53 -4.02 11.68 -9.26
CA PHE A 53 -4.76 11.51 -8.01
C PHE A 53 -5.83 12.60 -7.79
N ALA A 54 -5.71 13.76 -8.44
CA ALA A 54 -6.73 14.79 -8.39
C ALA A 54 -8.04 14.35 -9.06
N SER A 55 -7.93 13.45 -10.04
CA SER A 55 -9.05 12.88 -10.80
C SER A 55 -9.50 11.51 -10.27
N ASP A 56 -9.05 11.10 -9.07
CA ASP A 56 -9.46 9.83 -8.46
C ASP A 56 -10.99 9.79 -8.32
N THR A 57 -11.59 8.68 -8.77
CA THR A 57 -13.04 8.56 -8.90
C THR A 57 -13.76 8.43 -7.57
N LEU A 58 -13.06 8.08 -6.48
CA LEU A 58 -13.63 7.91 -5.15
C LEU A 58 -13.19 9.01 -4.20
N ASN A 59 -11.91 9.36 -4.21
CA ASN A 59 -11.33 10.31 -3.27
C ASN A 59 -10.43 11.31 -4.01
N PRO A 60 -11.01 12.21 -4.81
CA PRO A 60 -10.25 13.23 -5.53
C PRO A 60 -9.56 14.17 -4.53
N ILE A 61 -8.37 14.63 -4.88
CA ILE A 61 -7.57 15.54 -4.06
C ILE A 61 -7.37 16.85 -4.80
N ALA A 62 -8.02 17.90 -4.31
CA ALA A 62 -7.94 19.24 -4.89
C ALA A 62 -6.89 20.13 -4.21
N GLU A 63 -6.33 19.71 -3.09
CA GLU A 63 -5.38 20.50 -2.30
C GLU A 63 -4.08 19.71 -2.06
N SER A 64 -2.94 20.40 -2.23
CA SER A 64 -1.62 19.82 -2.00
C SER A 64 -1.02 20.18 -0.65
N ASN A 65 -1.48 21.27 -0.02
CA ASN A 65 -1.11 21.62 1.34
C ASN A 65 -1.80 20.68 2.33
N ILE A 66 -0.98 19.92 3.05
CA ILE A 66 -1.42 18.88 3.98
C ILE A 66 -2.20 19.49 5.14
N LEU A 67 -1.78 20.64 5.68
CA LEU A 67 -2.49 21.29 6.78
C LEU A 67 -3.89 21.70 6.36
N ALA A 68 -4.06 22.24 5.15
CA ALA A 68 -5.36 22.58 4.59
C ALA A 68 -6.25 21.33 4.50
N VAL A 69 -5.77 20.24 3.89
CA VAL A 69 -6.50 18.96 3.80
C VAL A 69 -6.91 18.43 5.18
N LEU A 70 -5.99 18.42 6.15
CA LEU A 70 -6.28 17.92 7.50
C LEU A 70 -7.30 18.82 8.22
N SER A 71 -7.24 20.13 8.02
CA SER A 71 -8.11 21.11 8.69
C SER A 71 -9.58 21.03 8.27
N GLU A 72 -9.88 20.44 7.11
CA GLU A 72 -11.25 20.16 6.68
C GLU A 72 -11.95 19.15 7.60
N GLN A 73 -11.18 18.26 8.23
CA GLN A 73 -11.67 17.13 9.00
C GLN A 73 -11.25 17.19 10.48
N CYS A 74 -10.35 18.10 10.85
CA CYS A 74 -9.75 18.18 12.18
C CYS A 74 -9.65 19.63 12.67
N ARG A 75 -9.97 19.83 13.95
CA ARG A 75 -9.84 21.14 14.63
C ARG A 75 -8.67 21.23 15.60
N SER A 76 -7.90 20.15 15.76
CA SER A 76 -6.72 20.15 16.61
C SER A 76 -5.63 21.09 16.05
N PRO A 77 -4.83 21.74 16.91
CA PRO A 77 -3.68 22.51 16.47
C PRO A 77 -2.75 21.66 15.61
N MET A 78 -2.29 22.23 14.49
CA MET A 78 -1.42 21.54 13.55
C MET A 78 -0.35 22.47 13.01
N PHE A 79 0.87 21.95 12.87
CA PHE A 79 2.05 22.73 12.48
C PHE A 79 2.87 21.98 11.43
N SER A 80 3.42 22.71 10.47
CA SER A 80 4.48 22.20 9.59
C SER A 80 5.81 22.32 10.32
N VAL A 81 6.63 21.28 10.27
CA VAL A 81 7.97 21.27 10.89
C VAL A 81 8.97 20.55 10.01
N SER A 82 10.24 20.89 10.18
CA SER A 82 11.38 20.11 9.71
C SER A 82 11.80 19.09 10.78
N VAL A 83 12.66 18.13 10.38
CA VAL A 83 13.26 17.17 11.32
C VAL A 83 13.99 17.86 12.48
N SER A 84 14.65 19.01 12.21
CA SER A 84 15.43 19.74 13.22
C SER A 84 14.57 20.33 14.34
N GLU A 85 13.28 20.53 14.10
CA GLU A 85 12.32 21.13 15.04
C GLU A 85 11.62 20.09 15.92
N LEU A 86 11.89 18.79 15.74
CA LEU A 86 11.24 17.70 16.47
C LEU A 86 11.72 17.53 17.93
N GLN A 87 12.68 18.34 18.40
CA GLN A 87 13.29 18.23 19.73
C GLN A 87 12.38 18.72 20.86
N ALA A 88 11.49 19.68 20.60
CA ALA A 88 10.66 20.32 21.61
C ALA A 88 9.25 20.58 21.06
N LEU A 89 8.37 19.60 21.22
CA LEU A 89 7.01 19.65 20.68
C LEU A 89 6.01 19.85 21.81
N SER A 90 5.06 20.76 21.61
CA SER A 90 3.95 20.96 22.53
C SER A 90 2.96 19.80 22.42
N PRO A 91 2.45 19.28 23.55
CA PRO A 91 1.45 18.21 23.52
C PRO A 91 0.12 18.70 22.92
N GLY A 92 -0.71 17.77 22.47
CA GLY A 92 -2.06 18.10 21.98
C GLY A 92 -2.09 18.77 20.60
N ALA A 93 -1.03 18.63 19.81
CA ALA A 93 -0.94 19.11 18.44
C ALA A 93 -0.45 18.02 17.47
N ILE A 94 -0.79 18.21 16.19
CA ILE A 94 -0.32 17.39 15.06
C ILE A 94 0.86 18.10 14.38
N TYR A 95 1.99 17.42 14.26
CA TYR A 95 3.19 17.95 13.62
C TYR A 95 3.39 17.25 12.27
N VAL A 96 3.19 17.97 11.18
CA VAL A 96 3.44 17.49 9.82
C VAL A 96 4.91 17.73 9.51
N CYS A 97 5.69 16.65 9.49
CA CYS A 97 7.11 16.72 9.19
C CYS A 97 7.34 16.66 7.68
N ASP A 98 8.10 17.63 7.18
CA ASP A 98 8.62 17.63 5.82
C ASP A 98 9.62 16.47 5.61
N GLY A 99 9.83 16.08 4.35
CA GLY A 99 10.78 15.05 3.96
C GLY A 99 10.84 14.87 2.45
N GLU A 100 12.04 14.97 1.89
CA GLU A 100 12.28 14.87 0.45
C GLU A 100 13.07 13.60 0.08
N THR A 101 13.78 13.01 1.04
CA THR A 101 14.65 11.85 0.86
C THR A 101 14.38 10.77 1.91
N ASP A 102 14.77 9.53 1.61
CA ASP A 102 14.64 8.43 2.58
C ASP A 102 15.45 8.73 3.87
N ALA A 103 16.54 9.50 3.76
CA ALA A 103 17.31 9.99 4.90
C ALA A 103 16.52 10.95 5.80
N ASP A 104 15.62 11.78 5.24
CA ASP A 104 14.75 12.65 6.03
C ASP A 104 13.71 11.83 6.81
N VAL A 105 13.10 10.85 6.16
CA VAL A 105 12.15 9.92 6.80
C VAL A 105 12.83 9.14 7.93
N ASP A 106 14.05 8.67 7.68
CA ASP A 106 14.87 7.97 8.65
C ASP A 106 15.28 8.86 9.83
N ALA A 107 15.58 10.14 9.57
CA ALA A 107 15.88 11.12 10.59
C ALA A 107 14.66 11.47 11.46
N ALA A 108 13.48 11.62 10.86
CA ALA A 108 12.22 11.77 11.60
C ALA A 108 11.93 10.53 12.47
N ALA A 109 12.23 9.32 11.98
CA ALA A 109 12.06 8.09 12.74
C ALA A 109 13.04 7.99 13.91
N ARG A 110 14.30 8.44 13.74
CA ARG A 110 15.25 8.60 14.86
C ARG A 110 14.72 9.56 15.92
N ALA A 111 14.24 10.73 15.50
CA ALA A 111 13.69 11.73 16.42
C ALA A 111 12.48 11.19 17.20
N PHE A 112 11.59 10.45 16.52
CA PHE A 112 10.47 9.77 17.16
C PHE A 112 10.92 8.74 18.19
N ALA A 113 11.77 7.78 17.80
CA ALA A 113 12.19 6.69 18.66
C ALA A 113 13.04 7.15 19.86
N GLY A 114 13.78 8.25 19.72
CA GLY A 114 14.59 8.85 20.78
C GLY A 114 13.84 9.82 21.71
N SER A 115 12.57 10.14 21.42
CA SER A 115 11.80 11.13 22.18
C SER A 115 10.97 10.47 23.27
N ASN A 116 11.05 11.00 24.50
CA ASN A 116 10.16 10.63 25.59
C ASN A 116 8.77 11.28 25.50
N GLN A 117 8.60 12.27 24.61
CA GLN A 117 7.36 13.01 24.43
C GLN A 117 6.48 12.40 23.33
N LEU A 118 7.08 11.97 22.22
CA LEU A 118 6.37 11.46 21.06
C LEU A 118 5.89 10.02 21.30
N ARG A 119 4.58 9.85 21.49
CA ARG A 119 3.94 8.52 21.63
C ARG A 119 3.06 8.14 20.44
N LEU A 120 2.70 9.12 19.61
CA LEU A 120 1.86 8.91 18.44
C LEU A 120 2.64 9.25 17.16
N ALA A 121 2.65 8.29 16.24
CA ALA A 121 3.23 8.43 14.91
C ALA A 121 2.19 8.04 13.85
N ALA A 122 2.22 8.76 12.72
CA ALA A 122 1.48 8.41 11.53
C ALA A 122 2.35 8.62 10.28
N GLY A 123 2.12 7.81 9.25
CA GLY A 123 2.86 7.91 7.99
C GLY A 123 2.67 6.68 7.12
N PRO A 124 3.19 6.69 5.88
CA PRO A 124 3.19 5.52 5.02
C PRO A 124 4.18 4.46 5.52
N ALA A 125 4.22 3.33 4.82
CA ALA A 125 5.08 2.19 5.15
C ALA A 125 6.57 2.54 5.35
N ALA A 126 7.10 3.51 4.60
CA ALA A 126 8.49 3.97 4.78
C ALA A 126 8.76 4.45 6.22
N PHE A 127 7.88 5.29 6.76
CA PHE A 127 8.06 5.82 8.12
C PHE A 127 7.85 4.74 9.18
N ALA A 128 6.81 3.91 9.02
CA ALA A 128 6.57 2.79 9.91
C ALA A 128 7.75 1.80 9.93
N GLY A 129 8.30 1.47 8.76
CA GLY A 129 9.50 0.63 8.62
C GLY A 129 10.72 1.27 9.28
N ALA A 130 10.95 2.56 9.08
CA ALA A 130 12.04 3.30 9.71
C ALA A 130 11.93 3.30 11.25
N ILE A 131 10.72 3.44 11.82
CA ILE A 131 10.49 3.31 13.27
C ILE A 131 10.76 1.86 13.73
N ALA A 132 10.25 0.87 12.99
CA ALA A 132 10.34 -0.56 13.36
C ALA A 132 11.78 -1.05 13.57
N THR A 133 12.76 -0.48 12.85
CA THR A 133 14.18 -0.82 13.02
C THR A 133 14.79 -0.34 14.34
N ARG A 134 14.13 0.61 15.02
CA ARG A 134 14.64 1.34 16.20
C ARG A 134 13.92 1.01 17.49
N VAL A 135 12.72 0.44 17.39
CA VAL A 135 11.99 -0.04 18.56
C VAL A 135 12.44 -1.46 18.91
N ASP A 136 12.55 -1.73 20.21
CA ASP A 136 12.91 -3.05 20.71
C ASP A 136 11.68 -3.98 20.66
N LEU A 137 11.41 -4.52 19.47
CA LEU A 137 10.37 -5.51 19.23
C LEU A 137 10.98 -6.89 19.05
N PRO A 138 10.32 -7.97 19.53
CA PRO A 138 10.76 -9.34 19.26
C PRO A 138 10.94 -9.57 17.76
N ARG A 139 12.17 -9.86 17.34
CA ARG A 139 12.50 -10.11 15.93
C ARG A 139 12.44 -11.60 15.66
N ARG A 140 11.77 -11.98 14.57
CA ARG A 140 11.80 -13.33 14.03
C ARG A 140 12.60 -13.34 12.74
N ARG A 141 13.24 -14.48 12.44
CA ARG A 141 13.88 -14.68 11.14
C ARG A 141 12.83 -14.54 10.05
N ARG A 142 13.14 -13.74 9.03
CA ARG A 142 12.30 -13.60 7.84
C ARG A 142 12.14 -14.97 7.18
N ALA A 143 10.91 -15.44 7.05
CA ALA A 143 10.64 -16.65 6.29
C ALA A 143 10.92 -16.40 4.80
N ALA A 144 11.36 -17.45 4.09
CA ALA A 144 11.40 -17.39 2.64
C ALA A 144 9.98 -17.16 2.10
N PHE A 145 9.89 -16.44 0.99
CA PHE A 145 8.61 -16.28 0.31
C PHE A 145 8.14 -17.62 -0.27
N PRO A 146 6.82 -17.85 -0.30
CA PRO A 146 6.27 -19.07 -0.86
C PRO A 146 6.51 -19.12 -2.37
N ARG A 147 6.57 -20.34 -2.90
CA ARG A 147 6.47 -20.55 -4.33
C ARG A 147 5.02 -20.36 -4.77
N VAL A 148 4.81 -19.64 -5.88
CA VAL A 148 3.49 -19.37 -6.46
C VAL A 148 3.48 -19.85 -7.91
N ALA A 149 2.91 -21.03 -8.14
CA ALA A 149 2.77 -21.62 -9.48
C ALA A 149 1.46 -21.19 -10.16
N LYS A 150 0.38 -21.06 -9.38
CA LYS A 150 -0.94 -20.61 -9.84
C LYS A 150 -1.31 -19.28 -9.20
N ALA A 151 -1.44 -18.22 -10.00
CA ALA A 151 -1.87 -16.91 -9.52
C ALA A 151 -3.03 -16.34 -10.33
N LEU A 152 -4.03 -15.81 -9.63
CA LEU A 152 -5.12 -15.04 -10.23
C LEU A 152 -4.86 -13.55 -10.00
N ILE A 153 -4.65 -12.81 -11.09
CA ILE A 153 -4.39 -11.38 -11.08
C ILE A 153 -5.69 -10.63 -11.35
N VAL A 154 -6.06 -9.70 -10.46
CA VAL A 154 -7.28 -8.91 -10.57
C VAL A 154 -6.90 -7.43 -10.53
N ASN A 155 -7.07 -6.73 -11.66
CA ASN A 155 -6.93 -5.28 -11.70
C ASN A 155 -8.29 -4.60 -11.69
N GLY A 156 -8.64 -3.96 -10.57
CA GLY A 156 -9.79 -3.07 -10.49
C GLY A 156 -9.43 -1.59 -10.47
N SER A 157 -8.13 -1.24 -10.53
CA SER A 157 -7.70 0.15 -10.58
C SER A 157 -7.89 0.76 -11.97
N LEU A 158 -8.44 1.97 -12.00
CA LEU A 158 -8.56 2.82 -13.19
C LEU A 158 -7.33 3.71 -13.42
N HIS A 159 -6.34 3.66 -12.54
CA HIS A 159 -5.15 4.49 -12.65
C HIS A 159 -4.27 4.00 -13.81
N GLU A 160 -3.77 4.94 -14.64
CA GLU A 160 -3.00 4.62 -15.86
C GLU A 160 -1.77 3.73 -15.60
N THR A 161 -1.11 3.91 -14.46
CA THR A 161 -0.03 3.01 -14.02
C THR A 161 -0.47 1.54 -13.92
N SER A 162 -1.64 1.24 -13.38
CA SER A 162 -2.11 -0.15 -13.30
C SER A 162 -2.57 -0.69 -14.65
N LEU A 163 -3.19 0.15 -15.48
CA LEU A 163 -3.58 -0.22 -16.84
C LEU A 163 -2.36 -0.52 -17.73
N SER A 164 -1.33 0.31 -17.68
CA SER A 164 -0.07 0.06 -18.41
C SER A 164 0.67 -1.18 -17.93
N GLN A 165 0.65 -1.49 -16.62
CA GLN A 165 1.22 -2.72 -16.06
C GLN A 165 0.51 -3.98 -16.56
N VAL A 166 -0.83 -3.97 -16.64
CA VAL A 166 -1.62 -5.07 -17.22
C VAL A 166 -1.30 -5.24 -18.71
N ARG A 167 -1.34 -4.16 -19.50
CA ARG A 167 -1.00 -4.19 -20.94
C ARG A 167 0.40 -4.73 -21.19
N ARG A 168 1.37 -4.34 -20.34
CA ARG A 168 2.75 -4.84 -20.41
C ARG A 168 2.81 -6.34 -20.13
N ALA A 169 2.10 -6.82 -19.11
CA ALA A 169 2.07 -8.24 -18.78
C ALA A 169 1.44 -9.08 -19.91
N GLU A 170 0.34 -8.61 -20.50
CA GLU A 170 -0.28 -9.23 -21.69
C GLU A 170 0.72 -9.34 -22.84
N ALA A 171 1.45 -8.26 -23.14
CA ALA A 171 2.50 -8.26 -24.17
C ALA A 171 3.68 -9.21 -23.85
N CYS A 172 3.83 -9.63 -22.59
CA CYS A 172 4.83 -10.57 -22.12
C CYS A 172 4.30 -12.00 -21.93
N GLY A 173 3.11 -12.28 -22.45
CA GLY A 173 2.53 -13.62 -22.46
C GLY A 173 1.78 -14.01 -21.18
N PHE A 174 1.38 -13.05 -20.35
CA PHE A 174 0.37 -13.32 -19.33
C PHE A 174 -0.98 -13.52 -20.01
N GLU A 175 -1.65 -14.61 -19.70
CA GLU A 175 -2.93 -14.97 -20.28
C GLU A 175 -4.05 -14.17 -19.60
N THR A 176 -4.86 -13.47 -20.40
CA THR A 176 -6.10 -12.83 -19.92
C THR A 176 -7.28 -13.78 -20.13
N VAL A 177 -7.98 -14.11 -19.04
CA VAL A 177 -9.05 -15.11 -19.04
C VAL A 177 -10.40 -14.51 -18.62
N GLU A 178 -11.47 -14.98 -19.25
CA GLU A 178 -12.85 -14.84 -18.77
C GLU A 178 -13.10 -15.85 -17.64
N PRO A 179 -14.18 -15.78 -16.84
CA PRO A 179 -14.43 -16.63 -15.65
C PRO A 179 -14.58 -18.15 -15.87
N VAL A 180 -14.19 -18.66 -17.04
CA VAL A 180 -14.28 -20.07 -17.43
C VAL A 180 -12.93 -20.45 -18.07
N TRP A 181 -12.19 -21.36 -17.45
CA TRP A 181 -10.91 -21.85 -17.98
C TRP A 181 -10.58 -23.26 -17.49
N GLU A 182 -9.62 -23.89 -18.16
CA GLU A 182 -9.00 -25.15 -17.71
C GLU A 182 -8.09 -24.92 -16.51
N ASP A 183 -8.18 -25.76 -15.48
CA ASP A 183 -7.29 -25.70 -14.32
C ASP A 183 -5.85 -26.10 -14.69
N ALA A 184 -5.03 -25.10 -15.01
CA ALA A 184 -3.64 -25.26 -15.42
C ALA A 184 -2.70 -24.37 -14.60
N PRO A 185 -1.41 -24.75 -14.44
CA PRO A 185 -0.40 -23.86 -13.89
C PRO A 185 -0.30 -22.54 -14.66
N GLY A 186 0.02 -21.45 -13.96
CA GLY A 186 0.23 -20.16 -14.61
C GLY A 186 -0.30 -18.96 -13.82
N TRP A 187 0.12 -17.79 -14.26
CA TRP A 187 -0.33 -16.50 -13.74
C TRP A 187 -1.29 -15.90 -14.76
N ARG A 188 -2.56 -15.73 -14.36
CA ARG A 188 -3.65 -15.35 -15.25
C ARG A 188 -4.28 -14.04 -14.83
N ILE A 189 -4.60 -13.19 -15.79
CA ILE A 189 -5.27 -11.91 -15.58
C ILE A 189 -6.77 -12.14 -15.74
N LEU A 190 -7.52 -11.96 -14.66
CA LEU A 190 -8.98 -12.02 -14.69
C LEU A 190 -9.52 -10.79 -15.39
N LYS A 191 -10.23 -11.01 -16.50
CA LYS A 191 -11.07 -9.98 -17.09
C LYS A 191 -12.35 -9.85 -16.28
N VAL A 192 -12.47 -8.76 -15.53
CA VAL A 192 -13.73 -8.39 -14.87
C VAL A 192 -14.60 -7.68 -15.91
N PRO A 193 -15.71 -8.27 -16.38
CA PRO A 193 -16.56 -7.65 -17.41
C PRO A 193 -17.00 -6.26 -16.98
N ALA A 194 -17.23 -5.30 -17.86
CA ALA A 194 -17.89 -4.05 -17.46
C ALA A 194 -19.41 -4.27 -17.31
N ALA A 195 -20.05 -3.70 -16.31
CA ALA A 195 -21.52 -3.71 -16.19
C ALA A 195 -22.09 -2.30 -16.33
N GLY A 196 -22.23 -1.83 -17.57
CA GLY A 196 -22.82 -0.53 -17.87
C GLY A 196 -22.14 0.63 -17.13
N GLN A 197 -22.95 1.59 -16.64
CA GLN A 197 -22.49 2.62 -15.70
C GLN A 197 -22.59 2.09 -14.27
N GLU A 198 -21.46 1.68 -13.70
CA GLU A 198 -21.36 1.23 -12.32
C GLU A 198 -20.36 2.10 -11.55
N SER A 199 -20.62 2.30 -10.25
CA SER A 199 -19.67 2.99 -9.37
C SER A 199 -18.42 2.12 -9.12
N PRO A 200 -17.26 2.72 -8.76
CA PRO A 200 -16.06 1.94 -8.46
C PRO A 200 -16.28 0.92 -7.33
N LEU A 201 -17.11 1.23 -6.33
CA LEU A 201 -17.45 0.31 -5.24
C LEU A 201 -18.32 -0.86 -5.71
N GLN A 202 -19.29 -0.62 -6.61
CA GLN A 202 -20.09 -1.69 -7.21
C GLN A 202 -19.22 -2.64 -8.03
N ARG A 203 -18.27 -2.09 -8.80
CA ARG A 203 -17.29 -2.89 -9.55
C ARG A 203 -16.41 -3.72 -8.63
N ALA A 204 -15.92 -3.14 -7.53
CA ALA A 204 -15.13 -3.86 -6.52
C ALA A 204 -15.90 -5.01 -5.88
N LYS A 205 -17.17 -4.79 -5.51
CA LYS A 205 -18.05 -5.85 -4.98
C LYS A 205 -18.23 -7.00 -5.97
N ARG A 206 -18.53 -6.68 -7.23
CA ARG A 206 -18.71 -7.67 -8.29
C ARG A 206 -17.44 -8.45 -8.59
N ALA A 207 -16.28 -7.78 -8.60
CA ALA A 207 -14.99 -8.46 -8.71
C ALA A 207 -14.78 -9.45 -7.55
N GLY A 208 -15.17 -9.09 -6.32
CA GLY A 208 -15.13 -10.00 -5.17
C GLY A 208 -16.06 -11.20 -5.30
N GLU A 209 -17.31 -10.99 -5.73
CA GLU A 209 -18.27 -12.08 -5.97
C GLU A 209 -17.77 -13.05 -7.04
N LEU A 210 -17.17 -12.52 -8.10
CA LEU A 210 -16.59 -13.29 -9.19
C LEU A 210 -15.38 -14.12 -8.73
N VAL A 211 -14.44 -13.50 -8.02
CA VAL A 211 -13.28 -14.20 -7.43
C VAL A 211 -13.75 -15.30 -6.48
N ARG A 212 -14.75 -15.03 -5.64
CA ARG A 212 -15.33 -16.04 -4.75
C ARG A 212 -15.90 -17.23 -5.51
N GLN A 213 -16.59 -17.00 -6.63
CA GLN A 213 -17.12 -18.08 -7.47
C GLN A 213 -15.97 -18.91 -8.07
N ILE A 214 -14.98 -18.25 -8.65
CA ILE A 214 -13.78 -18.90 -9.22
C ILE A 214 -13.07 -19.78 -8.19
N LEU A 215 -12.85 -19.26 -6.98
CA LEU A 215 -12.15 -19.97 -5.91
C LEU A 215 -12.94 -21.17 -5.34
N ARG A 216 -14.21 -21.35 -5.70
CA ARG A 216 -14.96 -22.58 -5.37
C ARG A 216 -14.70 -23.72 -6.34
N GLU A 217 -14.23 -23.40 -7.54
CA GLU A 217 -14.09 -24.34 -8.65
C GLU A 217 -12.62 -24.59 -9.00
N THR A 218 -11.71 -23.68 -8.64
CA THR A 218 -10.28 -23.77 -8.97
C THR A 218 -9.39 -23.31 -7.83
N ASP A 219 -8.34 -24.08 -7.57
CA ASP A 219 -7.32 -23.76 -6.58
C ASP A 219 -6.24 -22.82 -7.13
N PHE A 220 -5.96 -21.76 -6.39
CA PHE A 220 -4.84 -20.84 -6.65
C PHE A 220 -3.90 -20.76 -5.46
N ASP A 221 -2.60 -20.64 -5.73
CA ASP A 221 -1.62 -20.36 -4.68
C ASP A 221 -1.73 -18.90 -4.22
N ALA A 222 -2.01 -17.97 -5.15
CA ALA A 222 -2.07 -16.55 -4.83
C ALA A 222 -3.16 -15.77 -5.58
N LEU A 223 -3.68 -14.75 -4.91
CA LEU A 223 -4.39 -13.62 -5.51
C LEU A 223 -3.43 -12.44 -5.62
N VAL A 224 -3.36 -11.80 -6.79
CA VAL A 224 -2.60 -10.57 -7.02
C VAL A 224 -3.57 -9.46 -7.37
N VAL A 225 -3.81 -8.53 -6.46
CA VAL A 225 -4.88 -7.53 -6.59
C VAL A 225 -4.32 -6.12 -6.73
N PHE A 226 -4.71 -5.44 -7.81
CA PHE A 226 -4.36 -4.03 -8.02
C PHE A 226 -5.56 -3.14 -7.67
N GLY A 227 -5.40 -2.30 -6.66
CA GLY A 227 -6.44 -1.41 -6.12
C GLY A 227 -6.89 -1.81 -4.71
N GLY A 228 -7.01 -0.81 -3.84
CA GLY A 228 -7.42 -1.01 -2.44
C GLY A 228 -8.88 -1.42 -2.31
N ASP A 229 -9.79 -0.73 -3.00
CA ASP A 229 -11.22 -1.04 -2.96
C ASP A 229 -11.53 -2.42 -3.52
N THR A 230 -10.83 -2.82 -4.59
CA THR A 230 -10.95 -4.16 -5.18
C THR A 230 -10.45 -5.23 -4.21
N ALA A 231 -9.31 -5.01 -3.55
CA ALA A 231 -8.82 -5.92 -2.51
C ALA A 231 -9.82 -6.04 -1.36
N PHE A 232 -10.39 -4.91 -0.91
CA PHE A 232 -11.44 -4.90 0.11
C PHE A 232 -12.68 -5.67 -0.33
N GLY A 233 -13.19 -5.42 -1.54
CA GLY A 233 -14.36 -6.12 -2.10
C GLY A 233 -14.16 -7.63 -2.22
N ILE A 234 -12.96 -8.07 -2.61
CA ILE A 234 -12.59 -9.49 -2.63
C ILE A 234 -12.58 -10.06 -1.21
N LEU A 235 -11.91 -9.41 -0.26
CA LEU A 235 -11.82 -9.87 1.12
C LEU A 235 -13.21 -9.94 1.80
N ASP A 236 -14.08 -8.97 1.54
CA ASP A 236 -15.46 -8.94 2.03
C ASP A 236 -16.27 -10.13 1.47
N ALA A 237 -16.18 -10.37 0.16
CA ALA A 237 -16.85 -11.51 -0.48
C ALA A 237 -16.34 -12.88 0.02
N LEU A 238 -15.06 -12.96 0.39
CA LEU A 238 -14.44 -14.16 0.99
C LEU A 238 -14.73 -14.31 2.49
N GLY A 239 -15.59 -13.47 3.07
CA GLY A 239 -16.00 -13.58 4.47
C GLY A 239 -15.00 -12.99 5.47
N LYS A 240 -14.17 -12.03 5.05
CA LYS A 240 -13.19 -11.31 5.88
C LYS A 240 -12.22 -12.26 6.59
N PRO A 241 -11.45 -13.06 5.83
CA PRO A 241 -10.53 -14.01 6.42
C PRO A 241 -9.44 -13.32 7.24
N TRP A 242 -8.84 -14.05 8.16
CA TRP A 242 -7.64 -13.59 8.86
C TRP A 242 -6.49 -13.41 7.85
N ILE A 243 -5.80 -12.28 7.96
CA ILE A 243 -4.67 -11.91 7.11
C ILE A 243 -3.43 -11.90 7.97
N LEU A 244 -2.44 -12.72 7.63
CA LEU A 244 -1.14 -12.74 8.28
C LEU A 244 -0.10 -12.10 7.34
N PRO A 245 0.42 -10.89 7.64
CA PRO A 245 1.49 -10.29 6.86
C PRO A 245 2.76 -11.16 6.90
N ILE A 246 3.34 -11.44 5.74
CA ILE A 246 4.60 -12.21 5.61
C ILE A 246 5.78 -11.27 5.33
N GLY A 247 5.58 -10.30 4.45
CA GLY A 247 6.62 -9.34 4.08
C GLY A 247 6.25 -8.56 2.83
N GLU A 248 7.26 -7.97 2.19
CA GLU A 248 7.12 -7.15 1.00
C GLU A 248 7.97 -7.74 -0.13
N VAL A 249 7.34 -8.15 -1.23
CA VAL A 249 8.02 -8.84 -2.34
C VAL A 249 8.73 -7.84 -3.25
N LEU A 250 8.09 -6.70 -3.49
CA LEU A 250 8.62 -5.53 -4.17
C LEU A 250 8.14 -4.28 -3.41
N PRO A 251 8.85 -3.15 -3.49
CA PRO A 251 8.40 -1.91 -2.85
C PRO A 251 6.93 -1.55 -3.20
N GLY A 252 6.10 -1.40 -2.17
CA GLY A 252 4.66 -1.16 -2.27
C GLY A 252 3.80 -2.39 -2.58
N VAL A 253 4.35 -3.61 -2.56
CA VAL A 253 3.63 -4.87 -2.83
C VAL A 253 3.79 -5.83 -1.64
N PRO A 254 2.97 -5.68 -0.59
CA PRO A 254 2.93 -6.61 0.53
C PRO A 254 2.41 -7.99 0.09
N LEU A 255 2.97 -9.02 0.69
CA LEU A 255 2.53 -10.40 0.65
C LEU A 255 1.99 -10.80 2.02
N ALA A 256 0.79 -11.37 2.02
CA ALA A 256 0.16 -11.94 3.21
C ALA A 256 -0.38 -13.34 2.93
N MET A 257 -0.54 -14.13 3.98
CA MET A 257 -1.30 -15.38 3.95
C MET A 257 -2.75 -15.09 4.35
N LEU A 258 -3.70 -15.63 3.58
CA LEU A 258 -5.11 -15.66 3.89
C LEU A 258 -5.46 -17.00 4.54
N ASN A 259 -6.09 -16.96 5.71
CA ASN A 259 -6.70 -18.15 6.29
C ASN A 259 -8.16 -18.26 5.85
N LEU A 260 -8.41 -19.10 4.84
CA LEU A 260 -9.75 -19.37 4.30
C LEU A 260 -10.45 -20.54 5.01
N GLY A 261 -9.90 -21.05 6.12
CA GLY A 261 -10.42 -22.26 6.79
C GLY A 261 -10.11 -23.55 6.04
N THR A 262 -9.25 -23.50 5.03
CA THR A 262 -8.77 -24.65 4.24
C THR A 262 -7.41 -25.13 4.75
N THR A 263 -7.04 -26.36 4.40
CA THR A 263 -5.72 -26.93 4.77
C THR A 263 -4.55 -26.35 3.98
N ARG A 264 -4.83 -25.78 2.80
CA ARG A 264 -3.83 -25.15 1.93
C ARG A 264 -3.85 -23.63 2.11
N PRO A 265 -2.72 -22.99 2.46
CA PRO A 265 -2.67 -21.55 2.56
C PRO A 265 -2.82 -20.92 1.17
N MET A 266 -3.60 -19.84 1.09
CA MET A 266 -3.66 -18.97 -0.08
C MET A 266 -2.93 -17.67 0.24
N TYR A 267 -2.19 -17.14 -0.72
CA TYR A 267 -1.48 -15.88 -0.55
C TYR A 267 -2.23 -14.72 -1.19
N LEU A 268 -2.06 -13.53 -0.62
CA LEU A 268 -2.58 -12.28 -1.16
C LEU A 268 -1.41 -11.32 -1.37
N LEU A 269 -1.26 -10.87 -2.60
CA LEU A 269 -0.45 -9.71 -2.95
C LEU A 269 -1.39 -8.56 -3.29
N THR A 270 -1.16 -7.40 -2.68
CA THR A 270 -1.90 -6.19 -3.04
C THR A 270 -0.95 -5.11 -3.54
N LYS A 271 -1.42 -4.27 -4.45
CA LYS A 271 -0.68 -3.11 -4.93
C LYS A 271 -1.63 -1.93 -5.09
N ALA A 272 -1.22 -0.77 -4.61
CA ALA A 272 -1.95 0.46 -4.88
C ALA A 272 -1.91 0.85 -6.37
N GLY A 273 -3.01 1.42 -6.87
CA GLY A 273 -3.22 1.66 -8.31
C GLY A 273 -2.12 2.49 -8.99
N GLY A 274 -1.70 3.59 -8.36
CA GLY A 274 -0.74 4.54 -8.94
C GLY A 274 0.74 4.22 -8.73
N PHE A 275 1.07 3.01 -8.30
CA PHE A 275 2.41 2.67 -7.84
C PHE A 275 3.04 1.47 -8.57
N GLY A 276 4.36 1.39 -8.48
CA GLY A 276 5.20 0.32 -9.04
C GLY A 276 5.68 0.59 -10.48
N PRO A 277 6.73 -0.12 -10.92
CA PRO A 277 7.23 -0.04 -12.29
C PRO A 277 6.29 -0.74 -13.28
N VAL A 278 6.45 -0.49 -14.58
CA VAL A 278 5.58 -1.08 -15.62
C VAL A 278 5.70 -2.61 -15.70
N ASP A 279 6.86 -3.16 -15.34
CA ASP A 279 7.21 -4.59 -15.38
C ASP A 279 6.93 -5.32 -14.04
N VAL A 280 6.07 -4.76 -13.19
CA VAL A 280 5.84 -5.28 -11.82
C VAL A 280 5.39 -6.74 -11.80
N LEU A 281 4.49 -7.16 -12.70
CA LEU A 281 3.99 -8.54 -12.74
C LEU A 281 5.09 -9.54 -13.15
N GLU A 282 5.97 -9.15 -14.09
CA GLU A 282 7.14 -9.95 -14.49
C GLU A 282 8.14 -10.11 -13.34
N LYS A 283 8.37 -9.04 -12.57
CA LYS A 283 9.22 -9.06 -11.37
C LYS A 283 8.62 -9.91 -10.25
N LEU A 284 7.31 -9.81 -10.01
CA LEU A 284 6.61 -10.63 -9.01
C LEU A 284 6.68 -12.11 -9.36
N ARG A 285 6.36 -12.47 -10.62
CA ARG A 285 6.45 -13.85 -11.09
C ARG A 285 7.86 -14.38 -10.89
N ARG A 286 8.90 -13.69 -11.37
CA ARG A 286 10.31 -14.12 -11.15
C ARG A 286 10.70 -14.28 -9.68
N SER A 287 10.16 -13.46 -8.78
CA SER A 287 10.50 -13.50 -7.36
C SER A 287 9.84 -14.68 -6.62
N LEU A 288 8.68 -15.14 -7.11
CA LEU A 288 7.84 -16.15 -6.46
C LEU A 288 7.77 -17.48 -7.23
N ASP A 289 8.28 -17.52 -8.45
CA ASP A 289 8.32 -18.69 -9.33
C ASP A 289 9.67 -19.43 -9.24
N LYS A 290 10.42 -19.31 -8.14
CA LYS A 290 11.77 -19.92 -8.04
C LYS A 290 11.69 -21.46 -8.07
N GLU A 291 11.65 -22.04 -9.28
CA GLU A 291 12.16 -23.39 -9.59
C GLU A 291 13.68 -23.44 -9.61
N ASN A 292 14.35 -22.29 -9.73
CA ASN A 292 15.80 -22.23 -9.83
C ASN A 292 16.41 -21.62 -8.56
N GLY A 293 17.09 -22.47 -7.80
CA GLY A 293 17.97 -22.10 -6.69
C GLY A 293 19.15 -21.26 -7.15
N LEU A 294 18.91 -19.98 -7.42
CA LEU A 294 19.93 -18.96 -7.54
C LEU A 294 19.65 -17.87 -6.50
N GLY A 295 20.30 -18.06 -5.35
CA GLY A 295 21.08 -17.04 -4.67
C GLY A 295 20.32 -15.96 -3.91
N ASP A 296 20.55 -15.95 -2.61
CA ASP A 296 20.51 -14.80 -1.70
C ASP A 296 21.39 -13.59 -2.13
N GLN A 297 21.57 -13.31 -3.43
CA GLN A 297 22.58 -12.36 -3.93
C GLN A 297 22.08 -10.93 -4.22
N PHE A 298 20.92 -10.50 -3.71
CA PHE A 298 20.45 -9.11 -3.92
C PHE A 298 20.06 -8.37 -2.63
N LEU A 299 20.57 -8.79 -1.47
CA LEU A 299 20.42 -8.05 -0.21
C LEU A 299 21.76 -7.81 0.52
N GLU A 300 22.89 -7.87 -0.20
CA GLU A 300 24.18 -7.38 0.26
C GLU A 300 24.63 -6.25 -0.67
N ASN A 301 24.13 -5.04 -0.41
CA ASN A 301 24.76 -3.77 -0.75
C ASN A 301 23.87 -2.69 -0.15
N ASP A 302 24.02 -2.50 1.16
CA ASP A 302 23.80 -1.25 1.89
C ASP A 302 24.25 -1.53 3.34
N GLN A 303 25.57 -1.54 3.53
CA GLN A 303 26.22 -1.19 4.79
C GLN A 303 26.61 0.29 4.74
#